data_AF-A0A0A2VUA7-F1
#
_entry.id   AF-A0A0A2VUA7-F1
#
_cell.length_a   1.000
_cell.length_b   1.000
_cell.length_c   1.000
_cell.angle_alpha   90.00
_cell.angle_beta   90.00
_cell.angle_gamma   90.00
#
_symmetry.space_group_name_H-M   'P 1'
#
loop_
_entity.id
_entity.type
_entity.pdbx_description
1 polymer ?
#
loop_
_entity_poly.entity_id
_entity_poly.type
_entity_poly.pdbx_seq_one_letter_code
_entity_poly.pdbx_strand_id
1 'polypeptide(L)'
;MWTGIAVTAAGVLARSPVQLALGWTGPLGVVATTALCGLSPLFSWFVVTRVSGVPMSEKKYDERYGHRADYQKWRSETPRLVPKLW
;
A
#
# COMPACT_ATOMS: atom_id res chain seq x y z
N MET A 1 5.60 -4.36 8.51
CA MET A 1 5.04 -4.47 9.87
C MET A 1 3.52 -4.21 9.88
N TRP A 2 3.02 -3.13 9.27
CA TRP A 2 1.59 -2.77 9.25
C TRP A 2 0.65 -3.78 8.58
N THR A 3 1.09 -4.46 7.51
CA THR A 3 0.31 -5.51 6.84
C THR A 3 0.08 -6.72 7.73
N GLY A 4 1.10 -7.15 8.48
CA GLY A 4 0.97 -8.27 9.43
C GLY A 4 -0.01 -7.99 10.56
N ILE A 5 -0.01 -6.76 11.09
CA ILE A 5 -0.97 -6.31 12.11
C ILE A 5 -2.37 -6.27 11.52
N ALA A 6 -2.55 -5.71 10.33
CA ALA A 6 -3.84 -5.64 9.66
C ALA A 6 -4.42 -7.04 9.37
N VAL A 7 -3.60 -7.98 8.89
CA VAL A 7 -4.01 -9.37 8.64
C VAL A 7 -4.36 -10.08 9.95
N THR A 8 -3.55 -9.90 11.00
CA THR A 8 -3.82 -10.51 12.31
C THR A 8 -5.11 -9.96 12.92
N ALA A 9 -5.32 -8.65 12.87
CA ALA A 9 -6.55 -8.00 13.33
C ALA A 9 -7.77 -8.46 12.53
N ALA A 10 -7.67 -8.53 11.20
CA ALA A 10 -8.74 -9.06 10.35
C ALA A 10 -9.09 -10.52 10.71
N GLY A 11 -8.09 -11.36 10.95
CA GLY A 11 -8.30 -12.76 11.36
C GLY A 11 -8.97 -12.91 12.72
N VAL A 12 -8.70 -12.00 13.67
CA VAL A 12 -9.38 -11.96 14.97
C VAL A 12 -10.81 -11.45 14.82
N LEU A 13 -11.02 -10.38 14.05
CA LEU A 13 -12.34 -9.80 13.83
C LEU A 13 -13.26 -10.74 13.07
N ALA A 14 -12.75 -11.57 12.16
CA ALA A 14 -13.55 -12.54 11.39
C ALA A 14 -14.18 -13.66 12.25
N ARG A 15 -13.84 -13.78 13.53
CA ARG A 15 -14.39 -14.81 14.42
C ARG A 15 -15.83 -14.51 14.79
N SER A 16 -16.71 -15.51 14.72
CA SER A 16 -18.13 -15.42 15.08
C SER A 16 -18.42 -14.73 16.43
N PRO A 17 -17.74 -15.05 17.56
CA PRO A 17 -18.01 -14.35 18.82
C PRO A 17 -17.72 -12.85 18.75
N VAL A 18 -16.72 -12.44 17.96
CA VAL A 18 -16.33 -11.03 17.82
C VAL A 18 -17.32 -10.30 16.92
N GLN A 19 -17.76 -10.90 15.81
CA GLN A 19 -18.79 -10.33 14.94
C GLN A 19 -20.13 -10.16 15.68
N LEU A 20 -20.52 -11.15 16.49
CA LEU A 20 -21.72 -11.08 17.33
C LEU A 20 -21.63 -9.95 18.37
N ALA A 21 -20.47 -9.78 19.02
CA ALA A 21 -20.24 -8.70 19.96
C ALA A 21 -20.28 -7.31 19.27
N LEU A 22 -19.89 -7.24 18.01
CA LEU A 22 -19.99 -6.03 17.20
C LEU A 22 -21.42 -5.75 16.71
N GLY A 23 -22.35 -6.70 16.85
CA GLY A 23 -23.73 -6.61 16.37
C GLY A 23 -23.91 -7.03 14.92
N TRP A 24 -22.92 -7.69 14.31
CA TRP A 24 -22.94 -8.12 12.92
C TRP A 24 -23.09 -9.64 12.85
N THR A 25 -24.12 -10.12 12.17
CA THR A 25 -24.49 -11.55 12.16
C THR A 25 -24.30 -12.23 10.80
N GLY A 26 -23.64 -11.57 9.84
CA GLY A 26 -23.53 -12.07 8.47
C GLY A 26 -22.17 -11.85 7.80
N PRO A 27 -21.96 -12.47 6.61
CA PRO A 27 -20.71 -12.37 5.85
C PRO A 27 -20.29 -10.93 5.53
N LEU A 28 -21.27 -10.04 5.38
CA LEU A 28 -21.04 -8.60 5.15
C LEU A 28 -20.27 -7.94 6.30
N GLY A 29 -20.43 -8.40 7.55
CA GLY A 29 -19.68 -7.84 8.69
C GLY A 29 -18.24 -8.25 8.73
N VAL A 30 -17.95 -9.48 8.36
CA VAL A 30 -16.57 -9.95 8.17
C VAL A 30 -15.90 -9.15 7.07
N VAL A 31 -16.57 -8.93 5.94
CA VAL A 31 -16.03 -8.13 4.83
C VAL A 31 -15.79 -6.67 5.26
N ALA A 32 -16.76 -6.03 5.91
CA ALA A 32 -16.63 -4.64 6.33
C ALA A 32 -15.51 -4.43 7.36
N THR A 33 -15.47 -5.27 8.40
CA THR A 33 -14.44 -5.20 9.44
C THR A 33 -13.04 -5.49 8.89
N THR A 34 -12.92 -6.43 7.95
CA THR A 34 -11.66 -6.73 7.26
C THR A 34 -11.22 -5.55 6.37
N ALA A 35 -12.14 -4.92 5.65
CA ALA A 35 -11.84 -3.75 4.82
C ALA A 35 -11.32 -2.58 5.67
N LEU A 36 -11.89 -2.37 6.86
CA LEU A 36 -11.43 -1.35 7.81
C LEU A 36 -9.98 -1.58 8.26
N CYS A 37 -9.58 -2.82 8.54
CA CYS A 37 -8.20 -3.15 8.88
C CYS A 37 -7.21 -2.81 7.76
N GLY A 38 -7.64 -2.86 6.50
CA GLY A 38 -6.83 -2.52 5.34
C GLY A 38 -6.55 -1.03 5.15
N LEU A 39 -7.31 -0.13 5.79
CA LEU A 39 -7.19 1.31 5.57
C LEU A 39 -5.81 1.86 5.96
N SER A 40 -5.26 1.40 7.08
CA SER A 40 -3.94 1.83 7.56
C SER A 40 -2.81 1.49 6.57
N PRO A 41 -2.60 0.23 6.16
CA PRO A 41 -1.55 -0.10 5.20
C PRO A 41 -1.77 0.54 3.82
N LEU A 42 -3.03 0.70 3.38
CA LEU A 42 -3.35 1.40 2.13
C LEU A 42 -2.95 2.88 2.17
N PHE A 43 -3.24 3.55 3.29
CA PHE A 43 -2.84 4.94 3.50
C PHE A 43 -1.31 5.09 3.49
N SER A 44 -0.59 4.22 4.22
CA SER A 44 0.87 4.24 4.21
C SER A 44 1.44 3.98 2.81
N TRP A 45 0.89 3.03 2.07
CA TRP A 45 1.28 2.77 0.69
C TRP A 45 1.08 4.01 -0.20
N PHE A 46 -0.06 4.69 -0.08
CA PHE A 46 -0.34 5.91 -0.83
C PHE A 46 0.68 7.02 -0.53
N VAL A 47 0.97 7.27 0.75
CA VAL A 47 1.94 8.30 1.16
C VAL A 47 3.33 8.00 0.59
N VAL A 48 3.80 6.75 0.68
CA VAL A 48 5.13 6.37 0.18
C VAL A 48 5.21 6.44 -1.34
N THR A 49 4.16 6.00 -2.05
CA THR A 49 4.19 5.95 -3.52
C THR A 49 3.92 7.31 -4.17
N ARG A 50 3.09 8.16 -3.57
CA ARG A 50 2.59 9.40 -4.21
C ARG A 50 3.08 10.69 -3.56
N VAL A 51 3.56 10.67 -2.32
CA VAL A 51 3.92 11.89 -1.58
C VAL A 51 5.43 11.91 -1.26
N SER A 52 5.92 10.94 -0.50
CA SER A 52 7.24 11.07 0.15
C SER A 52 8.33 10.13 -0.36
N GLY A 53 8.01 8.92 -0.80
CA GLY A 53 9.02 7.91 -1.13
C GLY A 53 9.58 8.08 -2.54
N VAL A 54 8.78 7.66 -3.52
CA VAL A 54 9.21 7.60 -4.93
C VAL A 54 9.39 9.00 -5.56
N PRO A 55 8.45 9.94 -5.42
CA PRO A 55 8.55 11.25 -6.11
C PRO A 55 9.71 12.10 -5.59
N MET A 56 9.99 12.05 -4.28
CA MET A 56 11.07 12.80 -3.66
C MET A 56 12.44 12.26 -4.09
N SER A 57 12.57 10.93 -4.18
CA SER A 57 13.79 10.27 -4.66
C SER A 57 14.06 10.63 -6.11
N GLU A 58 13.05 10.49 -6.98
CA GLU A 58 13.18 10.83 -8.40
C GLU A 58 13.61 12.28 -8.62
N LYS A 59 12.96 13.24 -7.93
CA LYS A 59 13.31 14.66 -8.06
C LYS A 59 14.78 14.93 -7.72
N LYS A 60 15.30 14.32 -6.65
CA LYS A 60 16.70 14.46 -6.23
C LYS A 60 17.67 13.88 -7.27
N TYR A 61 17.37 12.73 -7.85
CA TYR A 61 18.23 12.11 -8.87
C TYR A 61 18.12 12.83 -10.22
N ASP A 62 16.97 13.39 -10.55
CA ASP A 62 16.77 14.22 -11.74
C ASP A 62 17.60 15.50 -11.68
N GLU A 63 17.65 16.18 -10.54
CA GLU A 63 18.50 17.36 -10.35
C GLU A 63 19.99 17.03 -10.50
N ARG A 64 20.42 15.83 -10.08
CA ARG A 64 21.84 15.44 -10.09
C ARG A 64 22.30 14.82 -11.42
N TYR A 65 21.45 14.01 -12.06
CA TYR A 65 21.83 13.18 -13.21
C TYR A 65 20.94 13.39 -14.44
N GLY A 66 19.95 14.29 -14.38
CA GLY A 66 19.02 14.55 -15.50
C GLY A 66 19.70 14.98 -16.80
N HIS A 67 20.91 15.52 -16.74
CA HIS A 67 21.71 15.90 -17.90
C HIS A 67 22.37 14.72 -18.63
N ARG A 68 22.36 13.51 -18.04
CA ARG A 68 23.04 12.34 -18.62
C ARG A 68 22.08 11.44 -19.38
N ALA A 69 22.47 11.04 -20.60
CA ALA A 69 21.66 10.21 -21.48
C ALA A 69 21.49 8.76 -20.98
N ASP A 70 22.49 8.23 -20.27
CA ASP A 70 22.44 6.92 -19.61
C ASP A 70 21.37 6.87 -18.50
N TYR A 71 21.27 7.93 -17.69
CA TYR A 71 20.26 8.07 -16.64
C TYR A 71 18.84 8.16 -17.22
N GLN A 72 18.65 8.96 -18.28
CA GLN A 72 17.35 9.09 -18.94
C GLN A 72 16.88 7.76 -19.55
N LYS A 73 17.80 7.01 -20.19
CA LYS A 73 17.51 5.68 -20.74
C LYS A 73 17.16 4.67 -19.64
N TRP A 74 17.97 4.61 -18.57
CA TRP A 74 17.68 3.74 -17.44
C TRP A 74 16.32 4.03 -16.81
N ARG A 75 15.96 5.31 -16.65
CA ARG A 75 14.69 5.72 -16.05
C ARG A 75 13.49 5.37 -16.92
N SER A 76 13.60 5.46 -18.24
CA SER A 76 12.51 5.11 -19.14
C SER A 76 12.29 3.59 -19.18
N GLU A 77 13.36 2.80 -19.08
CA GLU A 77 13.30 1.34 -19.11
C GLU A 77 12.85 0.75 -17.77
N THR A 78 13.31 1.30 -16.65
CA THR A 78 13.12 0.71 -15.31
C THR A 78 11.72 0.98 -14.72
N PRO A 79 10.93 -0.05 -14.38
CA PRO A 79 9.69 0.11 -13.62
C PRO A 79 9.98 0.48 -12.16
N ARG A 80 9.19 1.38 -11.56
CA ARG A 80 9.43 1.91 -10.20
C ARG A 80 9.14 0.88 -9.11
N LEU A 81 7.86 0.62 -8.86
CA LEU A 81 7.36 -0.24 -7.76
C LEU A 81 6.32 -1.23 -8.24
N VAL A 82 5.45 -0.81 -9.17
CA VAL A 82 4.52 -1.71 -9.83
C VAL A 82 5.19 -2.18 -11.11
N PRO A 83 5.28 -3.51 -11.36
CA PRO A 83 5.74 -4.02 -12.64
C PRO A 83 4.95 -3.35 -13.78
N LYS A 84 5.64 -2.91 -14.83
CA LYS A 84 4.95 -2.52 -16.06
C LYS A 84 4.30 -3.79 -16.61
N LEU A 85 2.98 -3.91 -16.47
CA LEU A 85 2.22 -5.06 -16.97
C LEU A 85 1.97 -4.98 -18.48
N TRP A 86 2.52 -3.98 -19.16
CA TRP A 86 2.75 -3.88 -20.60
C TRP A 86 3.73 -2.74 -20.88
#